data_AF-A0A6G1LIH3-F1
#
_entry.id   AF-A0A6G1LIH3-F1
#
_cell.length_a   1.000
_cell.length_b   1.000
_cell.length_c   1.000
_cell.angle_alpha   90.00
_cell.angle_beta   90.00
_cell.angle_gamma   90.00
#
_symmetry.space_group_name_H-M   'P 1'
#
loop_
_entity.id
_entity.type
_entity.pdbx_description
1 polymer ?
#
loop_
_entity_poly.entity_id
_entity_poly.type
_entity_poly.pdbx_seq_one_letter_code
_entity_poly.pdbx_strand_id
1 'polypeptide(L)'
;SHLKSPQRRPDHQRTTTAPSNRPADRITCTLDPSSTTTPPCIFDPTLNGWIPPACHNTPLATSALRNDTLLARLQAAGPFQWYTDLDHSIPISTADLPAYLTSPEGNMTAHTIEKWHVAHCLYVWRLGNEALRRAAEGERGVYVNARVLSEEHVGHCNEVVASQGYRVGAKAVVQFGVNECVRI
;
A
#
# COMPACT_ATOMS: atom_id res chain seq x y z
N SER A 1 55.78 -13.91 37.60
CA SER A 1 54.41 -13.59 37.14
C SER A 1 54.42 -13.44 35.63
N HIS A 2 54.02 -14.48 34.89
CA HIS A 2 54.07 -14.50 33.43
C HIS A 2 52.83 -13.83 32.84
N LEU A 3 53.01 -12.69 32.16
CA LEU A 3 51.97 -12.07 31.33
C LEU A 3 51.80 -12.90 30.04
N LYS A 4 50.59 -13.40 29.80
CA LYS A 4 50.18 -14.00 28.52
C LYS A 4 49.77 -12.89 27.54
N SER A 5 50.29 -12.96 26.32
CA SER A 5 49.85 -12.17 25.16
C SER A 5 48.35 -12.36 24.88
N PRO A 6 47.63 -11.33 24.39
CA PRO A 6 46.30 -11.52 23.84
C PRO A 6 46.40 -12.12 22.42
N GLN A 7 45.65 -13.21 22.19
CA GLN A 7 45.47 -13.80 20.86
C GLN A 7 44.71 -12.83 19.95
N ARG A 8 45.20 -12.67 18.71
CA ARG A 8 44.52 -11.92 17.63
C ARG A 8 43.21 -12.60 17.27
N ARG A 9 42.11 -11.83 17.21
CA ARG A 9 40.84 -12.27 16.62
C ARG A 9 40.99 -12.36 15.09
N PRO A 10 40.31 -13.28 14.40
CA PRO A 10 40.29 -13.27 12.94
C PRO A 10 39.48 -12.06 12.45
N ASP A 11 40.04 -11.32 11.49
CA ASP A 11 39.34 -10.27 10.78
C ASP A 11 38.11 -10.85 10.08
N HIS A 12 36.91 -10.45 10.52
CA HIS A 12 35.72 -10.58 9.69
C HIS A 12 35.90 -9.65 8.49
N GLN A 13 36.35 -10.22 7.37
CA GLN A 13 36.27 -9.60 6.06
C GLN A 13 34.82 -9.19 5.81
N ARG A 14 34.54 -7.91 6.03
CA ARG A 14 33.33 -7.24 5.58
C ARG A 14 33.43 -7.22 4.05
N THR A 15 32.83 -8.21 3.41
CA THR A 15 32.51 -8.15 1.99
C THR A 15 31.55 -6.99 1.80
N THR A 16 32.11 -5.84 1.40
CA THR A 16 31.35 -4.74 0.82
C THR A 16 30.79 -5.22 -0.52
N THR A 17 29.62 -5.83 -0.50
CA THR A 17 28.80 -5.98 -1.69
C THR A 17 28.33 -4.59 -2.11
N ALA A 18 28.74 -4.17 -3.31
CA ALA A 18 28.20 -3.00 -3.98
C ALA A 18 26.66 -3.12 -4.04
N PRO A 19 25.91 -1.99 -3.98
CA PRO A 19 24.47 -2.02 -4.13
C PRO A 19 24.10 -2.67 -5.47
N SER A 20 23.30 -3.72 -5.41
CA SER A 20 22.79 -4.44 -6.58
C SER A 20 21.98 -3.49 -7.44
N ASN A 21 22.55 -3.04 -8.55
CA ASN A 21 21.93 -2.16 -9.54
C ASN A 21 20.96 -2.91 -10.47
N ARG A 22 20.34 -4.02 -10.00
CA ARG A 22 19.24 -4.64 -10.75
C ARG A 22 18.07 -3.66 -10.69
N PRO A 23 17.48 -3.26 -11.84
CA PRO A 23 16.12 -2.72 -11.81
C PRO A 23 15.30 -3.74 -11.03
N ALA A 24 14.72 -3.33 -9.91
CA ALA A 24 13.85 -4.22 -9.17
C ALA A 24 12.80 -4.72 -10.16
N ASP A 25 12.58 -6.04 -10.25
CA ASP A 25 11.63 -6.63 -11.20
C ASP A 25 10.27 -5.97 -10.98
N ARG A 26 9.92 -5.01 -11.85
CA ARG A 26 8.68 -4.24 -11.80
C ARG A 26 7.67 -4.88 -12.71
N ILE A 27 6.45 -4.98 -12.22
CA ILE A 27 5.32 -5.53 -12.97
C ILE A 27 4.17 -4.52 -12.97
N THR A 28 3.45 -4.49 -14.07
CA THR A 28 2.27 -3.66 -14.30
C THR A 28 1.06 -4.53 -14.60
N CYS A 29 -0.10 -3.90 -14.68
CA CYS A 29 -1.34 -4.50 -15.10
C CYS A 29 -2.07 -3.52 -16.03
N THR A 30 -3.17 -3.96 -16.63
CA THR A 30 -3.97 -3.13 -17.54
C THR A 30 -5.45 -3.15 -17.18
N LEU A 31 -6.12 -2.04 -17.52
CA LEU A 31 -7.58 -1.91 -17.49
C LEU A 31 -8.21 -2.18 -18.85
N ASP A 32 -7.40 -2.29 -19.91
CA ASP A 32 -7.86 -2.62 -21.26
C ASP A 32 -8.21 -4.13 -21.33
N PRO A 33 -9.50 -4.48 -21.47
CA PRO A 33 -9.93 -5.88 -21.53
C PRO A 33 -9.45 -6.58 -22.81
N SER A 34 -9.00 -5.85 -23.83
CA SER A 34 -8.49 -6.42 -25.08
C SER A 34 -7.00 -6.79 -25.04
N SER A 35 -6.28 -6.38 -23.99
CA SER A 35 -4.86 -6.70 -23.84
C SER A 35 -4.64 -8.19 -23.64
N THR A 36 -3.74 -8.77 -24.44
CA THR A 36 -3.34 -10.18 -24.37
C THR A 36 -1.97 -10.39 -23.71
N THR A 37 -1.22 -9.32 -23.48
CA THR A 37 0.19 -9.37 -23.03
C THR A 37 0.38 -8.90 -21.59
N THR A 38 -0.55 -8.09 -21.08
CA THR A 38 -0.52 -7.54 -19.73
C THR A 38 -1.74 -8.05 -18.95
N PRO A 39 -1.57 -8.61 -17.73
CA PRO A 39 -2.69 -9.16 -16.98
C PRO A 39 -3.66 -8.06 -16.53
N PRO A 40 -4.95 -8.41 -16.31
CA PRO A 40 -5.93 -7.47 -15.80
C PRO A 40 -5.58 -7.05 -14.38
N CYS A 41 -5.83 -5.78 -14.07
CA CYS A 41 -5.64 -5.28 -12.71
C CYS A 41 -6.73 -5.74 -11.74
N ILE A 42 -6.37 -5.81 -10.46
CA ILE A 42 -7.32 -5.94 -9.34
C ILE A 42 -7.52 -4.57 -8.71
N PHE A 43 -8.76 -4.15 -8.53
CA PHE A 43 -9.09 -2.93 -7.80
C PHE A 43 -9.01 -3.15 -6.28
N ASP A 44 -8.24 -2.31 -5.60
CA ASP A 44 -8.13 -2.26 -4.14
C ASP A 44 -8.46 -0.82 -3.67
N PRO A 45 -9.67 -0.59 -3.12
CA PRO A 45 -10.09 0.74 -2.69
C PRO A 45 -9.33 1.24 -1.46
N THR A 46 -8.74 0.34 -0.65
CA THR A 46 -7.93 0.74 0.50
C THR A 46 -6.53 1.11 0.05
N LEU A 47 -5.99 0.41 -0.94
CA LEU A 47 -4.70 0.78 -1.55
C LEU A 47 -4.79 2.01 -2.44
N ASN A 48 -5.99 2.49 -2.77
CA ASN A 48 -6.28 3.59 -3.70
C ASN A 48 -6.02 3.31 -5.19
N GLY A 49 -6.23 2.09 -5.68
CA GLY A 49 -6.09 1.89 -7.12
C GLY A 49 -6.16 0.47 -7.63
N TRP A 50 -5.69 0.31 -8.86
CA TRP A 50 -5.61 -0.93 -9.60
C TRP A 50 -4.20 -1.46 -9.56
N ILE A 51 -4.03 -2.73 -9.18
CA ILE A 51 -2.72 -3.33 -8.98
C ILE A 51 -2.58 -4.67 -9.71
N PRO A 52 -1.34 -5.07 -10.05
CA PRO A 52 -1.05 -6.42 -10.51
C PRO A 52 -1.54 -7.48 -9.53
N PRO A 53 -2.13 -8.59 -10.00
CA PRO A 53 -2.57 -9.67 -9.13
C PRO A 53 -1.47 -10.22 -8.20
N ALA A 54 -0.22 -10.22 -8.65
CA ALA A 54 0.91 -10.77 -7.91
C ALA A 54 1.28 -10.01 -6.62
N CYS A 55 0.84 -8.76 -6.45
CA CYS A 55 1.04 -7.98 -5.22
C CYS A 55 -0.26 -7.69 -4.47
N HIS A 56 -1.40 -8.18 -4.95
CA HIS A 56 -2.66 -8.04 -4.23
C HIS A 56 -2.71 -9.05 -3.07
N ASN A 57 -2.84 -8.54 -1.85
CA ASN A 57 -2.99 -9.37 -0.66
C ASN A 57 -4.47 -9.45 -0.26
N THR A 58 -5.20 -10.42 -0.84
CA THR A 58 -6.64 -10.59 -0.60
C THR A 58 -7.00 -10.71 0.88
N PRO A 59 -6.30 -11.48 1.73
CA PRO A 59 -6.61 -11.52 3.16
C PRO A 59 -6.52 -10.15 3.84
N LEU A 60 -5.47 -9.37 3.57
CA LEU A 60 -5.32 -8.02 4.15
C LEU A 60 -6.35 -7.05 3.58
N ALA A 61 -6.57 -7.04 2.27
CA ALA A 61 -7.57 -6.19 1.62
C ALA A 61 -8.99 -6.46 2.18
N THR A 62 -9.34 -7.73 2.33
CA THR A 62 -10.61 -8.16 2.93
C THR A 62 -10.69 -7.71 4.39
N SER A 63 -9.63 -7.92 5.17
CA SER A 63 -9.59 -7.47 6.57
C SER A 63 -9.68 -5.96 6.72
N ALA A 64 -9.15 -5.18 5.77
CA ALA A 64 -9.19 -3.72 5.81
C ALA A 64 -10.61 -3.17 5.61
N LEU A 65 -11.51 -3.94 5.00
CA LEU A 65 -12.91 -3.56 4.76
C LEU A 65 -13.88 -4.13 5.80
N ARG A 66 -13.41 -4.93 6.76
CA ARG A 66 -14.24 -5.50 7.82
C ARG A 66 -14.56 -4.48 8.91
N ASN A 67 -15.82 -4.43 9.33
CA ASN A 67 -16.32 -3.52 10.38
C ASN A 67 -16.11 -4.03 11.83
N ASP A 68 -15.68 -5.28 12.00
CA ASP A 68 -15.57 -5.94 13.31
C ASP A 68 -14.12 -6.02 13.84
N THR A 69 -13.18 -5.38 13.16
CA THR A 69 -11.77 -5.32 13.58
C THR A 69 -11.53 -4.25 14.65
N LEU A 70 -10.43 -4.38 15.40
CA LEU A 70 -10.01 -3.33 16.35
C LEU A 70 -9.77 -1.98 15.64
N LEU A 71 -9.23 -1.99 14.42
CA LEU A 71 -9.04 -0.78 13.64
C LEU A 71 -10.36 -0.16 13.19
N ALA A 72 -11.37 -0.97 12.86
CA ALA A 72 -12.68 -0.46 12.45
C ALA A 72 -13.36 0.31 13.57
N ARG A 73 -13.20 -0.11 14.84
CA ARG A 73 -13.68 0.64 16.01
C ARG A 73 -13.04 2.02 16.16
N LEU A 74 -11.83 2.19 15.62
CA LEU A 74 -11.10 3.46 15.59
C LEU A 74 -11.34 4.25 14.28
N GLN A 75 -12.25 3.76 13.42
CA GLN A 75 -12.49 4.26 12.06
C GLN A 75 -11.21 4.25 11.21
N ALA A 76 -10.32 3.30 11.48
CA ALA A 76 -9.04 3.10 10.81
C ALA A 76 -9.04 1.84 9.92
N ALA A 77 -10.22 1.26 9.70
CA ALA A 77 -10.56 0.18 8.78
C ALA A 77 -12.09 0.14 8.64
N GLY A 78 -12.62 -0.72 7.78
CA GLY A 78 -14.04 -0.87 7.49
C GLY A 78 -14.43 -0.33 6.11
N PRO A 79 -15.69 -0.50 5.71
CA PRO A 79 -16.18 0.09 4.48
C PRO A 79 -16.26 1.61 4.63
N PHE A 80 -15.77 2.34 3.64
CA PHE A 80 -15.89 3.80 3.57
C PHE A 80 -16.93 4.19 2.52
N GLN A 81 -17.74 5.21 2.84
CA GLN A 81 -18.64 5.82 1.89
C GLN A 81 -17.85 6.72 0.94
N TRP A 82 -18.14 6.61 -0.35
CA TRP A 82 -17.52 7.40 -1.41
C TRP A 82 -18.52 8.39 -1.98
N TYR A 83 -18.02 9.48 -2.54
CA TYR A 83 -18.83 10.57 -3.10
C TYR A 83 -18.18 11.12 -4.38
N THR A 84 -19.01 11.66 -5.27
CA THR A 84 -18.53 12.30 -6.51
C THR A 84 -17.94 13.68 -6.26
N ASP A 85 -18.26 14.30 -5.12
CA ASP A 85 -17.92 15.68 -4.80
C ASP A 85 -17.44 15.84 -3.34
N LEU A 86 -16.74 16.94 -3.09
CA LEU A 86 -16.22 17.26 -1.76
C LEU A 86 -17.33 17.66 -0.78
N ASP A 87 -18.51 18.06 -1.23
CA ASP A 87 -19.64 18.38 -0.35
C ASP A 87 -20.32 17.12 0.21
N HIS A 88 -19.96 15.94 -0.32
CA HIS A 88 -20.56 14.65 -0.01
C HIS A 88 -22.03 14.58 -0.41
N SER A 89 -22.39 15.25 -1.51
CA SER A 89 -23.78 15.39 -1.94
C SER A 89 -24.30 14.17 -2.70
N ILE A 90 -23.46 13.54 -3.52
CA ILE A 90 -23.84 12.39 -4.34
C ILE A 90 -23.00 11.16 -3.93
N PRO A 91 -23.60 10.17 -3.24
CA PRO A 91 -22.89 8.98 -2.81
C PRO A 91 -22.63 8.02 -3.98
N ILE A 92 -21.49 7.34 -3.93
CA ILE A 92 -21.08 6.27 -4.84
C ILE A 92 -21.07 4.97 -4.04
N SER A 93 -21.72 3.92 -4.54
CA SER A 93 -21.63 2.60 -3.91
C SER A 93 -20.22 2.03 -4.10
N THR A 94 -19.73 1.22 -3.16
CA THR A 94 -18.40 0.58 -3.33
C THR A 94 -18.34 -0.32 -4.57
N ALA A 95 -19.47 -0.91 -4.99
CA ALA A 95 -19.55 -1.73 -6.19
C ALA A 95 -19.43 -0.90 -7.49
N ASP A 96 -19.98 0.32 -7.49
CA ASP A 96 -19.98 1.21 -8.67
C ASP A 96 -18.71 2.07 -8.74
N LEU A 97 -17.97 2.18 -7.63
CA LEU A 97 -16.77 3.01 -7.53
C LEU A 97 -15.75 2.77 -8.66
N PRO A 98 -15.38 1.52 -9.02
CA PRO A 98 -14.42 1.31 -10.11
C PRO A 98 -14.91 1.87 -11.45
N ALA A 99 -16.20 1.65 -11.77
CA ALA A 99 -16.79 2.11 -13.02
C ALA A 99 -16.84 3.64 -13.07
N TYR A 100 -17.27 4.29 -11.98
CA TYR A 100 -17.25 5.74 -11.84
C TYR A 100 -15.85 6.31 -12.02
N LEU A 101 -14.84 5.78 -11.31
CA LEU A 101 -13.47 6.28 -11.38
C LEU A 101 -12.88 6.19 -12.80
N THR A 102 -13.25 5.18 -13.58
CA THR A 102 -12.81 5.02 -14.97
C THR A 102 -13.64 5.82 -15.98
N SER A 103 -14.72 6.47 -15.56
CA SER A 103 -15.54 7.33 -16.42
C SER A 103 -14.90 8.71 -16.59
N PRO A 104 -15.27 9.47 -17.65
CA PRO A 104 -14.82 10.85 -17.82
C PRO A 104 -15.17 11.74 -16.62
N GLU A 105 -16.30 11.49 -15.96
CA GLU A 105 -16.77 12.25 -14.80
C GLU A 105 -15.94 11.96 -13.56
N GLY A 106 -15.64 10.68 -13.29
CA GLY A 106 -14.84 10.32 -12.13
C GLY A 106 -13.36 10.67 -12.29
N ASN A 107 -12.80 10.52 -13.50
CA ASN A 107 -11.42 10.87 -13.83
C ASN A 107 -10.41 10.46 -12.73
N MET A 108 -10.50 9.19 -12.31
CA MET A 108 -9.68 8.59 -11.26
C MET A 108 -9.73 9.33 -9.91
N THR A 109 -10.81 10.05 -9.62
CA THR A 109 -10.95 10.85 -8.39
C THR A 109 -12.28 10.55 -7.71
N ALA A 110 -12.24 10.34 -6.39
CA ALA A 110 -13.44 10.27 -5.56
C ALA A 110 -13.20 10.94 -4.20
N HIS A 111 -14.27 11.20 -3.48
CA HIS A 111 -14.25 11.91 -2.22
C HIS A 111 -14.74 11.02 -1.07
N THR A 112 -14.17 11.19 0.11
CA THR A 112 -14.57 10.47 1.33
C THR A 112 -14.18 11.28 2.57
N ILE A 113 -14.04 10.64 3.73
CA ILE A 113 -13.61 11.26 4.99
C ILE A 113 -12.13 10.99 5.27
N GLU A 114 -11.47 11.88 6.01
CA GLU A 114 -10.03 11.78 6.35
C GLU A 114 -9.70 10.50 7.14
N LYS A 115 -10.69 9.88 7.78
CA LYS A 115 -10.54 8.56 8.42
C LYS A 115 -10.17 7.44 7.43
N TRP A 116 -10.58 7.55 6.17
CA TRP A 116 -10.10 6.65 5.12
C TRP A 116 -8.59 6.82 4.91
N HIS A 117 -8.07 8.04 4.95
CA HIS A 117 -6.66 8.32 4.73
C HIS A 117 -5.78 7.65 5.80
N VAL A 118 -6.23 7.71 7.05
CA VAL A 118 -5.63 6.95 8.16
C VAL A 118 -5.64 5.44 7.90
N ALA A 119 -6.79 4.91 7.45
CA ALA A 119 -6.93 3.49 7.15
C ALA A 119 -6.01 3.05 6.01
N HIS A 120 -5.91 3.86 4.95
CA HIS A 120 -4.96 3.67 3.85
C HIS A 120 -3.52 3.58 4.36
N CYS A 121 -3.06 4.55 5.16
CA CYS A 121 -1.69 4.57 5.68
C CYS A 121 -1.38 3.32 6.53
N LEU A 122 -2.28 2.93 7.43
CA LEU A 122 -2.11 1.73 8.26
C LEU A 122 -2.15 0.43 7.42
N TYR A 123 -2.97 0.40 6.38
CA TYR A 123 -3.05 -0.72 5.45
C TYR A 123 -1.76 -0.87 4.64
N VAL A 124 -1.21 0.22 4.10
CA VAL A 124 0.06 0.26 3.37
C VAL A 124 1.23 -0.25 4.23
N TRP A 125 1.31 0.15 5.51
CA TRP A 125 2.32 -0.41 6.43
C TRP A 125 2.16 -1.92 6.65
N ARG A 126 0.93 -2.41 6.79
CA ARG A 126 0.66 -3.85 6.94
C ARG A 126 1.07 -4.64 5.69
N LEU A 127 0.81 -4.10 4.50
CA LEU A 127 1.26 -4.70 3.24
C LEU A 127 2.79 -4.83 3.20
N GLY A 128 3.50 -3.76 3.57
CA GLY A 128 4.97 -3.78 3.64
C GLY A 128 5.51 -4.79 4.63
N ASN A 129 4.98 -4.79 5.87
CA ASN A 129 5.39 -5.73 6.89
C ASN A 129 5.11 -7.19 6.49
N GLU A 130 3.95 -7.47 5.89
CA GLU A 130 3.60 -8.81 5.44
C GLU A 130 4.49 -9.29 4.28
N ALA A 131 4.82 -8.40 3.34
CA ALA A 131 5.74 -8.72 2.26
C ALA A 131 7.16 -9.01 2.81
N LEU A 132 7.66 -8.18 3.74
CA LEU A 132 8.94 -8.39 4.41
C LEU A 132 8.97 -9.71 5.19
N ARG A 133 7.89 -10.04 5.91
CA ARG A 133 7.77 -11.31 6.65
C ARG A 133 7.88 -12.50 5.71
N ARG A 134 7.12 -12.51 4.61
CA ARG A 134 7.15 -13.57 3.59
C ARG A 134 8.54 -13.74 2.98
N ALA A 135 9.19 -12.63 2.61
CA ALA A 135 10.55 -12.66 2.08
C ALA A 135 11.56 -13.21 3.10
N ALA A 136 11.46 -12.80 4.38
CA ALA A 136 12.31 -13.28 5.46
C ALA A 136 12.11 -14.78 5.76
N GLU A 137 10.91 -15.31 5.52
CA GLU A 137 10.59 -16.74 5.60
C GLU A 137 11.09 -17.55 4.37
N GLY A 138 11.75 -16.88 3.42
CA GLY A 138 12.34 -17.50 2.25
C GLY A 138 11.40 -17.63 1.05
N GLU A 139 10.21 -17.02 1.11
CA GLU A 139 9.31 -16.99 -0.04
C GLU A 139 9.94 -16.20 -1.20
N ARG A 140 9.95 -16.80 -2.39
CA ARG A 140 10.52 -16.18 -3.59
C ARG A 140 9.44 -15.50 -4.41
N GLY A 141 9.80 -14.36 -5.01
CA GLY A 141 8.87 -13.63 -5.88
C GLY A 141 7.76 -12.95 -5.10
N VAL A 142 8.08 -12.44 -3.92
CA VAL A 142 7.20 -11.55 -3.18
C VAL A 142 7.18 -10.21 -3.89
N TYR A 143 5.99 -9.77 -4.29
CA TYR A 143 5.77 -8.44 -4.87
C TYR A 143 4.95 -7.59 -3.91
N VAL A 144 5.24 -6.30 -3.89
CA VAL A 144 4.48 -5.30 -3.16
C VAL A 144 4.26 -4.08 -4.03
N ASN A 145 3.23 -3.28 -3.77
CA ASN A 145 3.04 -2.00 -4.44
C ASN A 145 4.28 -1.11 -4.23
N ALA A 146 4.79 -0.51 -5.31
CA ALA A 146 6.04 0.25 -5.26
C ALA A 146 6.01 1.43 -4.27
N ARG A 147 4.84 2.01 -4.02
CA ARG A 147 4.64 3.09 -3.05
C ARG A 147 4.87 2.66 -1.61
N VAL A 148 4.79 1.37 -1.30
CA VAL A 148 5.08 0.83 0.03
C VAL A 148 6.57 0.97 0.38
N LEU A 149 7.45 1.01 -0.63
CA LEU A 149 8.90 1.15 -0.44
C LEU A 149 9.40 2.60 -0.56
N SER A 150 8.53 3.55 -0.85
CA SER A 150 8.90 4.96 -0.99
C SER A 150 9.06 5.59 0.40
N GLU A 151 10.25 6.11 0.71
CA GLU A 151 10.52 6.84 1.95
C GLU A 151 9.60 8.06 2.10
N GLU A 152 9.42 8.82 1.02
CA GLU A 152 8.50 9.97 0.99
C GLU A 152 7.07 9.55 1.35
N HIS A 153 6.58 8.45 0.75
CA HIS A 153 5.23 7.98 1.00
C HIS A 153 5.06 7.44 2.43
N VAL A 154 6.08 6.75 2.96
CA VAL A 154 6.10 6.29 4.35
C VAL A 154 6.14 7.49 5.32
N GLY A 155 6.91 8.52 5.01
CA GLY A 155 6.97 9.78 5.77
C GLY A 155 5.59 10.46 5.84
N HIS A 156 4.93 10.62 4.69
CA HIS A 156 3.56 11.13 4.62
C HIS A 156 2.57 10.30 5.45
N CYS A 157 2.65 8.97 5.36
CA CYS A 157 1.82 8.07 6.17
C CYS A 157 2.03 8.30 7.68
N ASN A 158 3.28 8.51 8.11
CA ASN A 158 3.58 8.78 9.52
C ASN A 158 2.92 10.08 9.97
N GLU A 159 2.98 11.14 9.16
CA GLU A 159 2.36 12.43 9.47
C GLU A 159 0.83 12.33 9.58
N VAL A 160 0.18 11.62 8.66
CA VAL A 160 -1.27 11.38 8.70
C VAL A 160 -1.67 10.66 9.98
N VAL A 161 -0.95 9.60 10.35
CA VAL A 161 -1.26 8.84 11.57
C VAL A 161 -0.98 9.65 12.85
N ALA A 162 0.08 10.46 12.86
CA ALA A 162 0.42 11.30 14.01
C ALA A 162 -0.52 12.51 14.18
N SER A 163 -1.13 13.01 13.10
CA SER A 163 -1.93 14.25 13.09
C SER A 163 -3.44 14.06 13.28
N GLN A 164 -3.90 12.85 13.66
CA GLN A 164 -5.33 12.52 13.74
C GLN A 164 -6.17 13.46 14.62
N GLY A 165 -5.59 14.02 15.67
CA GLY A 165 -6.30 14.96 16.57
C GLY A 165 -6.71 16.28 15.89
N TYR A 166 -6.05 16.66 14.79
CA TYR A 166 -6.27 17.96 14.12
C TYR A 166 -7.22 17.89 12.92
N ARG A 167 -7.56 16.68 12.45
CA ARG A 167 -8.34 16.48 11.21
C ARG A 167 -9.65 15.73 11.43
N VAL A 168 -10.18 15.77 12.65
CA VAL A 168 -11.46 15.14 12.99
C VAL A 168 -12.58 15.78 12.16
N GLY A 169 -13.33 14.96 11.42
CA GLY A 169 -14.41 15.42 10.55
C GLY A 169 -13.96 16.02 9.21
N ALA A 170 -12.65 16.07 8.93
CA ALA A 170 -12.14 16.52 7.64
C ALA A 170 -12.54 15.55 6.52
N LYS A 171 -12.64 16.09 5.31
CA LYS A 171 -12.94 15.35 4.09
C LYS A 171 -11.65 15.08 3.32
N ALA A 172 -11.60 13.94 2.64
CA ALA A 172 -10.47 13.52 1.83
C ALA A 172 -10.86 13.51 0.35
N VAL A 173 -9.96 14.04 -0.48
CA VAL A 173 -9.95 13.80 -1.93
C VAL A 173 -8.99 12.67 -2.18
N VAL A 174 -9.42 11.65 -2.90
CA VAL A 174 -8.61 10.47 -3.20
C VAL A 174 -8.42 10.38 -4.70
N GLN A 175 -7.18 10.50 -5.12
CA GLN A 175 -6.77 10.19 -6.48
C GLN A 175 -6.37 8.73 -6.55
N PHE A 176 -7.01 8.01 -7.46
CA PHE A 176 -6.75 6.62 -7.78
C PHE A 176 -5.82 6.51 -8.97
N GLY A 177 -5.28 5.31 -9.20
CA GLY A 177 -4.50 5.05 -10.40
C GLY A 177 -4.16 3.58 -10.60
N VAL A 178 -3.57 3.29 -11.75
CA VAL A 178 -2.92 2.01 -12.01
C VAL A 178 -1.54 2.08 -11.37
N ASN A 179 -1.31 1.24 -10.37
CA ASN A 179 -0.04 1.17 -9.66
C ASN A 179 0.81 0.02 -10.19
N GLU A 180 2.12 0.19 -10.09
CA GLU A 180 3.10 -0.86 -10.35
C GLU A 180 3.49 -1.58 -9.06
N CYS A 181 3.98 -2.80 -9.22
CA CYS A 181 4.50 -3.59 -8.12
C CYS A 181 5.94 -3.99 -8.36
N VAL A 182 6.67 -4.11 -7.27
CA VAL A 182 8.11 -4.34 -7.25
C VAL A 182 8.41 -5.58 -6.44
N ARG A 183 9.33 -6.41 -6.94
CA ARG A 183 9.81 -7.58 -6.21
C ARG A 183 10.72 -7.16 -5.06
N ILE A 184 10.55 -7.76 -3.90
CA ILE A 184 11.40 -7.58 -2.71
C ILE A 184 12.07 -8.88 -2.25
#